data_AF-A0A9Q1JWQ7-F1
#
_entry.id   AF-A0A9Q1JWQ7-F1
#
_cell.length_a   1.000
_cell.length_b   1.000
_cell.length_c   1.000
_cell.angle_alpha   90.00
_cell.angle_beta   90.00
_cell.angle_gamma   90.00
#
_symmetry.space_group_name_H-M   'P 1'
#
loop_
_entity.id
_entity.type
_entity.pdbx_description
1 polymer ?
#
loop_
_entity_poly.entity_id
_entity_poly.type
_entity_poly.pdbx_seq_one_letter_code
_entity_poly.pdbx_strand_id
1 'polypeptide(L)'
;MAFGKHGLKRRLEQQIEQQQESSHLTSIDRSDEASHFDNPEAEENDTYKKGKDIVKYFLNHIHAHAIFRTQSNLDLLKVAKTQFASHHLLLTRLASCREALATTVVLRAWKDWVKRGDENARAMGAKVIETIADDTFWDEVDILLSITKSIFLMIKFADGKGPKMEILMKKWIV
;
A
#
# COMPACT_ATOMS: atom_id res chain seq x y z
N MET A 1 1.39 -3.13 -77.76
CA MET A 1 1.98 -2.00 -77.01
C MET A 1 1.56 -2.13 -75.55
N ALA A 2 2.55 -2.19 -74.67
CA ALA A 2 2.45 -2.77 -73.33
C ALA A 2 2.28 -1.69 -72.25
N PHE A 3 1.04 -1.43 -71.83
CA PHE A 3 0.76 -0.65 -70.62
C PHE A 3 -0.44 -1.28 -69.92
N GLY A 4 -0.18 -2.08 -68.88
CA GLY A 4 -1.26 -2.71 -68.12
C GLY A 4 -0.78 -3.49 -66.89
N LYS A 5 0.44 -4.05 -66.90
CA LYS A 5 0.97 -4.81 -65.75
C LYS A 5 1.55 -3.92 -64.64
N HIS A 6 2.05 -2.74 -64.99
CA HIS A 6 2.73 -1.85 -64.03
C HIS A 6 1.76 -1.06 -63.12
N GLY A 7 0.53 -0.84 -63.57
CA GLY A 7 -0.53 -0.20 -62.77
C GLY A 7 -1.18 -1.17 -61.77
N LEU A 8 -1.36 -2.43 -62.16
CA LEU A 8 -1.88 -3.49 -61.29
C LEU A 8 -0.91 -3.81 -60.15
N LYS A 9 0.41 -3.83 -60.41
CA LYS A 9 1.41 -4.05 -59.37
C LYS A 9 1.39 -2.97 -58.28
N ARG A 10 1.31 -1.69 -58.69
CA ARG A 10 1.20 -0.57 -57.74
C ARG A 10 -0.10 -0.60 -56.92
N ARG A 11 -1.21 -1.03 -57.52
CA ARG A 11 -2.47 -1.22 -56.80
C ARG A 11 -2.40 -2.36 -55.79
N LEU A 12 -1.72 -3.46 -56.13
CA LEU A 12 -1.53 -4.58 -55.22
C LEU A 12 -0.60 -4.22 -54.05
N GLU A 13 0.50 -3.51 -54.31
CA GLU A 13 1.43 -3.02 -53.28
C GLU A 13 0.72 -2.05 -52.31
N GLN A 14 -0.11 -1.14 -52.82
CA GLN A 14 -0.93 -0.26 -51.98
C GLN A 14 -1.98 -1.01 -51.14
N GLN A 15 -2.58 -2.09 -51.68
CA GLN A 15 -3.53 -2.90 -50.92
C GLN A 15 -2.85 -3.72 -49.81
N ILE A 16 -1.61 -4.17 -50.03
CA ILE A 16 -0.81 -4.89 -49.03
C ILE A 16 -0.37 -3.92 -47.92
N GLU A 17 0.07 -2.71 -48.27
CA GLU A 17 0.48 -1.69 -47.30
C GLU A 17 -0.71 -1.21 -46.45
N GLN A 18 -1.90 -1.01 -47.06
CA GLN A 18 -3.12 -0.72 -46.31
C GLN A 18 -3.58 -1.87 -45.40
N GLN A 19 -3.37 -3.13 -45.80
CA GLN A 19 -3.65 -4.30 -44.95
C GLN A 19 -2.64 -4.41 -43.80
N GLN A 20 -1.36 -4.07 -44.03
CA GLN A 20 -0.34 -4.03 -42.99
C GLN A 20 -0.54 -2.86 -42.02
N GLU A 21 -0.90 -1.66 -42.47
CA GLU A 21 -1.23 -0.53 -41.59
C GLU A 21 -2.52 -0.78 -40.80
N SER A 22 -3.54 -1.37 -41.43
CA SER A 22 -4.80 -1.72 -40.74
C SER A 22 -4.62 -2.81 -39.68
N SER A 23 -3.71 -3.78 -39.90
CA SER A 23 -3.35 -4.79 -38.89
C SER A 23 -2.42 -4.24 -37.80
N HIS A 24 -1.61 -3.21 -38.09
CA HIS A 24 -0.78 -2.53 -37.11
C HIS A 24 -1.59 -1.55 -36.22
N LEU A 25 -2.66 -0.95 -36.77
CA LEU A 25 -3.58 -0.07 -36.04
C LEU A 25 -4.65 -0.84 -35.23
N THR A 26 -4.96 -2.09 -35.57
CA THR A 26 -5.83 -2.97 -34.75
C THR A 26 -5.10 -3.73 -33.65
N SER A 27 -3.78 -3.52 -33.52
CA SER A 27 -2.97 -3.97 -32.37
C SER A 27 -2.75 -2.88 -31.33
N ILE A 28 -3.32 -1.69 -31.53
CA ILE A 28 -3.36 -0.62 -30.53
C ILE A 28 -4.74 -0.69 -29.87
N ASP A 29 -4.72 -1.12 -28.62
CA ASP A 29 -5.81 -1.12 -27.63
C ASP A 29 -6.90 -2.21 -27.74
N ARG A 30 -6.56 -3.42 -27.26
CA ARG A 30 -7.50 -4.33 -26.56
C ARG A 30 -6.86 -5.03 -25.35
N SER A 31 -5.75 -4.48 -24.84
CA SER A 31 -5.12 -4.93 -23.60
C SER A 31 -5.13 -3.87 -22.50
N ASP A 32 -5.56 -2.63 -22.78
CA ASP A 32 -5.45 -1.52 -21.83
C ASP A 32 -6.81 -1.08 -21.24
N GLU A 33 -7.94 -1.54 -21.78
CA GLU A 33 -9.28 -1.29 -21.18
C GLU A 33 -9.80 -2.40 -20.26
N ALA A 34 -9.12 -3.55 -20.17
CA ALA A 34 -9.49 -4.63 -19.24
C ALA A 34 -8.62 -4.69 -17.98
N SER A 35 -7.66 -3.77 -17.83
CA SER A 35 -6.87 -3.59 -16.60
C SER A 35 -7.35 -2.40 -15.77
N HIS A 36 -8.17 -1.50 -16.30
CA HIS A 36 -8.66 -0.33 -15.55
C HIS A 36 -9.70 -0.66 -14.46
N PHE A 37 -10.23 -1.89 -14.42
CA PHE A 37 -10.84 -2.43 -13.21
C PHE A 37 -9.76 -3.09 -12.36
N ASP A 38 -8.76 -2.28 -12.02
CA ASP A 38 -7.61 -2.69 -11.23
C ASP A 38 -8.09 -3.27 -9.91
N ASN A 39 -7.71 -4.53 -9.74
CA ASN A 39 -7.66 -5.28 -8.51
C ASN A 39 -7.63 -4.41 -7.23
N PRO A 40 -8.70 -4.37 -6.42
CA PRO A 40 -8.73 -3.58 -5.18
C PRO A 40 -7.73 -4.08 -4.11
N GLU A 41 -6.97 -5.15 -4.37
CA GLU A 41 -5.90 -5.63 -3.49
C GLU A 41 -4.50 -5.08 -3.82
N ALA A 42 -4.29 -4.36 -4.93
CA ALA A 42 -2.95 -3.92 -5.34
C ALA A 42 -2.48 -2.61 -4.68
N GLU A 43 -3.39 -1.67 -4.39
CA GLU A 43 -3.09 -0.47 -3.59
C GLU A 43 -3.28 -0.73 -2.07
N GLU A 44 -2.71 -1.83 -1.56
CA GLU A 44 -2.42 -1.90 -0.13
C GLU A 44 -1.39 -0.78 0.16
N ASN A 45 -1.87 0.34 0.73
CA ASN A 45 -1.15 1.58 1.03
C ASN A 45 0.29 1.31 1.47
N ASP A 46 1.27 1.93 0.81
CA ASP A 46 2.70 1.74 1.04
C ASP A 46 3.07 1.87 2.54
N THR A 47 2.43 2.82 3.23
CA THR A 47 2.53 3.02 4.68
C THR A 47 2.16 1.76 5.47
N TYR A 48 1.08 1.09 5.11
CA TYR A 48 0.66 -0.12 5.81
C TYR A 48 1.59 -1.29 5.54
N LYS A 49 2.04 -1.48 4.29
CA LYS A 49 3.02 -2.52 3.95
C LYS A 49 4.30 -2.35 4.77
N LYS A 50 4.82 -1.11 4.85
CA LYS A 50 5.96 -0.74 5.71
C LYS A 50 5.70 -1.07 7.18
N GLY A 51 4.56 -0.67 7.73
CA GLY A 51 4.20 -0.97 9.13
C GLY A 51 4.06 -2.48 9.41
N LYS A 52 3.48 -3.23 8.48
CA LYS A 52 3.33 -4.69 8.54
C LYS A 52 4.69 -5.40 8.47
N ASP A 53 5.62 -4.91 7.64
CA ASP A 53 7.00 -5.42 7.56
C ASP A 53 7.73 -5.24 8.89
N ILE A 54 7.59 -4.08 9.56
CA ILE A 54 8.15 -3.85 10.90
C ILE A 54 7.61 -4.89 11.89
N VAL A 55 6.29 -5.00 12.00
CA VAL A 55 5.64 -5.95 12.92
C VAL A 55 6.09 -7.38 12.65
N LYS A 56 6.12 -7.78 11.37
CA LYS A 56 6.55 -9.11 10.95
C LYS A 56 8.02 -9.37 11.30
N TYR A 57 8.89 -8.38 11.13
CA TYR A 57 10.30 -8.50 11.48
C TYR A 57 10.49 -8.76 12.97
N PHE A 58 9.89 -7.95 13.84
CA PHE A 58 10.02 -8.14 15.28
C PHE A 58 9.39 -9.46 15.75
N LEU A 59 8.20 -9.82 15.27
CA LEU A 59 7.53 -11.06 15.70
C LEU A 59 8.22 -12.34 15.22
N ASN A 60 8.85 -12.33 14.04
CA ASN A 60 9.54 -13.51 13.51
C ASN A 60 10.92 -13.73 14.13
N HIS A 61 11.52 -12.70 14.72
CA HIS A 61 12.83 -12.78 15.34
C HIS A 61 12.69 -12.71 16.86
N ILE A 62 12.70 -13.88 17.52
CA ILE A 62 12.49 -14.00 18.98
C ILE A 62 13.41 -13.07 19.79
N HIS A 63 14.66 -12.90 19.36
CA HIS A 63 15.63 -12.03 20.02
C HIS A 63 15.29 -10.54 19.82
N ALA A 64 14.91 -10.14 18.62
CA ALA A 64 14.42 -8.79 18.33
C ALA A 64 13.19 -8.45 19.19
N HIS A 65 12.24 -9.38 19.27
CA HIS A 65 11.05 -9.28 20.10
C HIS A 65 11.38 -9.16 21.60
N ALA A 66 12.32 -9.96 22.10
CA ALA A 66 12.73 -9.93 23.50
C ALA A 66 13.36 -8.58 23.88
N ILE A 67 14.22 -8.01 23.03
CA ILE A 67 14.81 -6.68 23.25
C ILE A 67 13.69 -5.62 23.24
N PHE A 68 12.76 -5.68 22.30
CA PHE A 68 11.62 -4.77 22.25
C PHE A 68 10.74 -4.83 23.52
N ARG A 69 10.45 -6.04 24.03
CA ARG A 69 9.70 -6.26 25.28
C ARG A 69 10.38 -5.66 26.52
N THR A 70 11.69 -5.39 26.48
CA THR A 70 12.36 -4.66 27.58
C THR A 70 12.07 -3.15 27.56
N GLN A 71 11.69 -2.61 26.40
CA GLN A 71 11.43 -1.18 26.18
C GLN A 71 9.93 -0.85 26.14
N SER A 72 9.08 -1.85 25.91
CA SER A 72 7.62 -1.69 25.79
C SER A 72 6.87 -2.73 26.63
N ASN A 73 5.89 -2.26 27.40
CA ASN A 73 4.88 -3.12 28.04
C ASN A 73 3.74 -3.51 27.07
N LEU A 74 3.73 -2.93 25.86
CA LEU A 74 2.74 -3.20 24.82
C LEU A 74 3.27 -4.22 23.80
N ASP A 75 2.38 -5.08 23.33
CA ASP A 75 2.65 -6.06 22.27
C ASP A 75 2.36 -5.51 20.88
N LEU A 76 3.23 -5.86 19.92
CA LEU A 76 2.98 -5.66 18.49
C LEU A 76 1.88 -6.63 18.04
N LEU A 77 0.86 -6.11 17.35
CA LEU A 77 -0.28 -6.92 16.94
C LEU A 77 -0.06 -7.60 15.60
N LYS A 78 -0.28 -8.92 15.56
CA LYS A 78 -0.44 -9.65 14.31
C LYS A 78 -1.81 -9.33 13.70
N VAL A 79 -1.81 -8.92 12.43
CA VAL A 79 -3.03 -8.63 11.67
C VAL A 79 -3.90 -9.89 11.55
N ALA A 80 -5.18 -9.77 11.93
CA ALA A 80 -6.21 -10.76 11.65
C ALA A 80 -6.98 -10.38 10.36
N LYS A 81 -7.67 -11.35 9.73
CA LYS A 81 -8.22 -11.28 8.36
C LYS A 81 -9.34 -10.22 8.12
N THR A 82 -9.63 -9.31 9.05
CA THR A 82 -10.70 -8.30 8.90
C THR A 82 -10.15 -7.01 8.29
N GLN A 83 -10.46 -6.77 7.02
CA GLN A 83 -9.73 -5.85 6.12
C GLN A 83 -9.81 -4.34 6.43
N PHE A 84 -10.63 -3.85 7.37
CA PHE A 84 -10.62 -2.41 7.71
C PHE A 84 -10.13 -2.14 9.13
N ALA A 85 -10.71 -2.84 10.10
CA ALA A 85 -10.32 -2.68 11.50
C ALA A 85 -8.88 -3.14 11.76
N SER A 86 -8.37 -4.15 11.05
CA SER A 86 -7.03 -4.67 11.27
C SER A 86 -5.91 -3.71 10.84
N HIS A 87 -6.08 -3.01 9.71
CA HIS A 87 -5.13 -1.99 9.24
C HIS A 87 -5.02 -0.83 10.23
N HIS A 88 -6.16 -0.26 10.61
CA HIS A 88 -6.21 0.81 11.59
C HIS A 88 -5.65 0.39 12.95
N LEU A 89 -6.01 -0.80 13.43
CA LEU A 89 -5.56 -1.32 14.71
C LEU A 89 -4.05 -1.59 14.72
N LEU A 90 -3.49 -2.13 13.62
CA LEU A 90 -2.04 -2.31 13.47
C LEU A 90 -1.32 -0.96 13.54
N LEU A 91 -1.75 0.02 12.73
CA LEU A 91 -1.12 1.33 12.68
C LEU A 91 -1.22 2.07 14.03
N THR A 92 -2.38 1.99 14.69
CA THR A 92 -2.60 2.60 16.02
C THR A 92 -1.63 2.02 17.06
N ARG A 93 -1.44 0.70 17.03
CA ARG A 93 -0.51 0.02 17.96
C ARG A 93 0.93 0.31 17.62
N LEU A 94 1.27 0.37 16.34
CA LEU A 94 2.60 0.71 15.88
C LEU A 94 2.97 2.13 16.31
N ALA A 95 2.08 3.11 16.13
CA ALA A 95 2.25 4.48 16.58
C ALA A 95 2.44 4.56 18.11
N SER A 96 1.65 3.80 18.88
CA SER A 96 1.80 3.73 20.34
C SER A 96 3.15 3.14 20.79
N CYS A 97 3.80 2.36 19.93
CA CYS A 97 5.11 1.75 20.20
C CYS A 97 6.28 2.50 19.56
N ARG A 98 6.05 3.65 18.90
CA ARG A 98 7.08 4.40 18.14
C ARG A 98 8.33 4.67 18.98
N GLU A 99 8.16 5.22 20.19
CA GLU A 99 9.28 5.55 21.08
C GLU A 99 10.06 4.29 21.52
N ALA A 100 9.34 3.22 21.85
CA ALA A 100 9.96 1.96 22.24
C ALA A 100 10.69 1.29 21.07
N LEU A 101 10.15 1.36 19.85
CA LEU A 101 10.79 0.89 18.63
C LEU A 101 12.06 1.70 18.33
N ALA A 102 11.98 3.03 18.39
CA ALA A 102 13.12 3.92 18.19
C ALA A 102 14.25 3.65 19.21
N THR A 103 13.89 3.46 20.48
CA THR A 103 14.87 3.12 21.52
C THR A 103 15.48 1.74 21.27
N THR A 104 14.66 0.76 20.89
CA THR A 104 15.09 -0.61 20.62
C THR A 104 16.13 -0.68 19.51
N VAL A 105 15.92 0.02 18.38
CA VAL A 105 16.85 -0.05 17.24
C VAL A 105 18.20 0.63 17.51
N VAL A 106 18.25 1.55 18.47
CA VAL A 106 19.49 2.24 18.86
C VAL A 106 20.32 1.40 19.86
N LEU A 107 19.69 0.47 20.59
CA LEU A 107 20.36 -0.38 21.58
C LEU A 107 21.55 -1.14 20.99
N ARG A 108 22.64 -1.18 21.77
CA ARG A 108 23.83 -1.94 21.39
C ARG A 108 23.54 -3.43 21.24
N ALA A 109 22.70 -3.98 22.12
CA ALA A 109 22.25 -5.38 22.04
C ALA A 109 21.55 -5.70 20.71
N TRP A 110 20.74 -4.76 20.20
CA TRP A 110 20.09 -4.87 18.89
C TRP A 110 21.12 -4.87 17.77
N LYS A 111 21.99 -3.86 17.72
CA LYS A 111 23.03 -3.70 16.70
C LYS A 111 23.95 -4.92 16.64
N ASP A 112 24.34 -5.44 17.79
CA ASP A 112 25.20 -6.62 17.91
C ASP A 112 24.47 -7.89 17.44
N TRP A 113 23.16 -8.01 17.70
CA TRP A 113 22.36 -9.14 17.20
C TRP A 113 22.16 -9.09 15.68
N VAL A 114 21.79 -7.94 15.11
CA VAL A 114 21.59 -7.79 13.65
C VAL A 114 22.88 -8.11 12.88
N LYS A 115 24.05 -7.73 13.41
CA LYS A 115 25.35 -8.05 12.82
C LYS A 115 25.68 -9.55 12.79
N ARG A 116 25.09 -10.34 13.69
CA ARG A 116 25.28 -11.80 13.78
C ARG A 116 24.19 -12.59 13.04
N GLY A 117 23.15 -11.92 12.53
CA GLY A 117 22.07 -12.55 11.80
C GLY A 117 22.42 -12.85 10.34
N ASP A 118 21.54 -13.62 9.69
CA ASP A 118 21.67 -13.93 8.26
C ASP A 118 21.59 -12.67 7.39
N GLU A 119 22.16 -12.73 6.18
CA GLU A 119 22.20 -11.60 5.24
C GLU A 119 20.80 -11.04 4.95
N ASN A 120 19.80 -11.91 4.79
CA ASN A 120 18.40 -11.51 4.61
C ASN A 120 17.81 -10.81 5.85
N ALA A 121 18.11 -11.31 7.05
CA ALA A 121 17.65 -10.70 8.30
C ALA A 121 18.33 -9.34 8.54
N ARG A 122 19.58 -9.19 8.08
CA ARG A 122 20.36 -7.95 8.13
C ARG A 122 19.81 -6.90 7.16
N ALA A 123 19.53 -7.29 5.91
CA ALA A 123 18.93 -6.41 4.91
C ALA A 123 17.54 -5.92 5.34
N MET A 124 16.69 -6.84 5.81
CA MET A 124 15.36 -6.47 6.34
C MET A 124 15.47 -5.61 7.61
N GLY A 125 16.43 -5.90 8.48
CA GLY A 125 16.69 -5.09 9.68
C GLY A 125 17.09 -3.66 9.33
N ALA A 126 17.93 -3.47 8.31
CA ALA A 126 18.31 -2.13 7.82
C ALA A 126 17.09 -1.35 7.31
N LYS A 127 16.24 -1.99 6.49
CA LYS A 127 14.99 -1.39 6.00
C LYS A 127 14.05 -1.00 7.15
N VAL A 128 13.93 -1.85 8.18
CA VAL A 128 13.12 -1.57 9.38
C VAL A 128 13.66 -0.38 10.15
N ILE A 129 14.98 -0.28 10.32
CA ILE A 129 15.61 0.87 11.00
C ILE A 129 15.36 2.16 10.22
N GLU A 130 15.55 2.13 8.91
CA GLU A 130 15.30 3.27 8.03
C GLU A 130 13.84 3.73 8.11
N THR A 131 12.89 2.79 8.05
CA THR A 131 11.45 3.09 8.17
C THR A 131 11.08 3.66 9.53
N ILE A 132 11.67 3.15 10.63
CA ILE A 132 11.42 3.67 11.99
C ILE A 132 12.01 5.08 12.16
N ALA A 133 13.11 5.39 11.46
CA ALA A 133 13.75 6.70 11.49
C ALA A 133 13.15 7.71 10.51
N ASP A 134 12.30 7.28 9.57
CA ASP A 134 11.64 8.14 8.60
C ASP A 134 10.45 8.87 9.24
N ASP A 135 10.60 10.18 9.43
CA ASP A 135 9.52 11.01 9.97
C ASP A 135 8.32 11.12 9.01
N THR A 136 8.55 11.03 7.69
CA THR A 136 7.48 11.07 6.67
C THR A 136 6.53 9.89 6.85
N PHE A 137 7.09 8.70 7.11
CA PHE A 137 6.30 7.52 7.40
C PHE A 137 5.39 7.72 8.63
N TRP A 138 5.90 8.33 9.70
CA TRP A 138 5.08 8.57 10.89
C TRP A 138 4.01 9.64 10.67
N ASP A 139 4.31 10.68 9.89
CA ASP A 139 3.33 11.69 9.49
C ASP A 139 2.18 11.07 8.66
N GLU A 140 2.51 10.18 7.72
CA GLU A 140 1.52 9.41 6.95
C GLU A 140 0.65 8.52 7.87
N VAL A 141 1.27 7.85 8.85
CA VAL A 141 0.54 7.07 9.85
C VAL A 141 -0.43 7.95 10.63
N ASP A 142 0.00 9.12 11.09
CA ASP A 142 -0.85 10.04 11.86
C ASP A 142 -2.00 10.60 11.02
N ILE A 143 -1.76 10.91 9.74
CA ILE A 143 -2.81 11.30 8.78
C ILE A 143 -3.86 10.17 8.63
N LEU A 144 -3.42 8.93 8.42
CA LEU A 144 -4.33 7.78 8.27
C LEU A 144 -5.16 7.53 9.54
N LEU A 145 -4.55 7.67 10.72
CA LEU A 145 -5.24 7.56 11.99
C LEU A 145 -6.26 8.68 12.18
N SER A 146 -5.93 9.91 11.79
CA SER A 146 -6.82 11.07 11.83
C SER A 146 -8.04 10.91 10.92
N ILE A 147 -7.84 10.45 9.68
CA ILE A 147 -8.92 10.18 8.72
C ILE A 147 -9.85 9.11 9.28
N THR A 148 -9.30 7.99 9.76
CA THR A 148 -10.10 6.88 10.30
C THR A 148 -10.91 7.30 11.51
N LYS A 149 -10.31 8.10 12.41
CA LYS A 149 -11.00 8.67 13.57
C LYS A 149 -12.15 9.58 13.15
N SER A 150 -11.94 10.41 12.14
CA SER A 150 -12.97 11.31 11.59
C SER A 150 -14.14 10.53 10.99
N ILE A 151 -13.87 9.46 10.23
CA ILE A 151 -14.90 8.56 9.69
C ILE A 151 -15.68 7.88 10.82
N PHE A 152 -14.98 7.35 11.83
CA PHE A 152 -15.61 6.70 12.98
C PHE A 152 -16.54 7.66 13.75
N LEU A 153 -16.11 8.91 13.95
CA LEU A 153 -16.94 9.94 14.58
C LEU A 153 -18.16 10.28 13.73
N MET A 154 -18.02 10.35 12.40
CA MET A 154 -19.13 10.59 11.48
C MET A 154 -20.17 9.47 11.51
N ILE A 155 -19.72 8.21 11.50
CA ILE A 155 -20.60 7.03 11.64
C ILE A 155 -21.30 7.05 13.00
N LYS A 156 -20.58 7.32 14.09
CA LYS A 156 -21.15 7.40 15.44
C LYS A 156 -22.18 8.53 15.57
N PHE A 157 -21.94 9.67 14.90
CA PHE A 157 -22.89 10.77 14.86
C PHE A 157 -24.16 10.39 14.09
N ALA A 158 -24.03 9.69 12.97
CA ALA A 158 -25.16 9.21 12.17
C ALA A 158 -25.97 8.11 12.88
N ASP A 159 -25.29 7.22 13.61
CA ASP A 159 -25.89 6.11 14.37
C ASP A 159 -26.54 6.56 15.70
N GLY A 160 -26.21 7.77 16.17
CA GLY A 160 -26.87 8.40 17.31
C GLY A 160 -28.36 8.56 17.04
N LYS A 161 -29.18 7.61 17.54
CA LYS A 161 -30.65 7.57 17.38
C LYS A 161 -31.29 8.94 17.58
N GLY A 162 -31.63 9.59 16.47
CA GLY A 162 -32.40 10.83 16.44
C GLY A 162 -32.64 11.26 14.98
N PRO A 163 -33.75 11.95 14.69
CA PRO A 163 -34.14 12.36 13.33
C PRO A 163 -33.27 13.51 12.77
N LYS A 164 -31.95 13.50 13.03
CA LYS A 164 -31.01 14.55 12.61
C LYS A 164 -30.43 14.32 11.22
N MET A 165 -30.21 13.07 10.81
CA MET A 165 -29.65 12.75 9.49
C MET A 165 -30.60 13.15 8.36
N GLU A 166 -31.91 12.93 8.53
CA GLU A 166 -32.91 13.32 7.52
C GLU A 166 -32.99 14.83 7.34
N ILE A 167 -32.79 15.61 8.41
CA ILE A 167 -32.82 17.08 8.39
C ILE A 167 -31.54 17.66 7.76
N LEU A 168 -30.37 17.05 8.03
CA LEU A 168 -29.10 17.48 7.43
C LEU A 168 -29.07 17.18 5.92
N MET A 169 -29.51 16.00 5.50
CA MET A 169 -29.63 15.65 4.07
C MET A 169 -30.54 16.61 3.31
N LYS A 170 -31.69 16.99 3.90
CA LYS A 170 -32.61 17.98 3.31
C LYS A 170 -32.02 19.39 3.21
N LYS A 171 -31.05 19.76 4.06
CA LYS A 171 -30.43 21.09 4.08
C LYS A 171 -29.22 21.23 3.15
N TRP A 172 -28.64 20.12 2.69
CA TRP A 172 -27.55 20.12 1.70
C TRP A 172 -28.02 20.02 0.26
N ILE A 173 -29.27 19.60 0.04
CA ILE A 173 -29.88 19.42 -1.29
C ILE A 173 -30.70 20.66 -1.73
N VAL A 174 -30.85 21.66 -0.86
CA VAL A 174 -31.54 22.94 -1.14
C VAL A 174 -30.54 24.08 -1.08
#